data_AF-A0A2N6G0H3-F1
#
_entry.id   AF-A0A2N6G0H3-F1
#
_cell.length_a   1.000
_cell.length_b   1.000
_cell.length_c   1.000
_cell.angle_alpha   90.00
_cell.angle_beta   90.00
_cell.angle_gamma   90.00
#
_symmetry.space_group_name_H-M   'P 1'
#
loop_
_entity.id
_entity.type
_entity.pdbx_description
1 polymer ?
#
loop_
_entity_poly.entity_id
_entity_poly.type
_entity_poly.pdbx_seq_one_letter_code
_entity_poly.pdbx_strand_id
1 'polypeptide(L)' 'MKSNINDEPSLDKIDDFNNKESKDKRNTVRLVVVGILVIGAIYSFFRYENNQVSDYVGTPEKPGINTTKGK' A
#
# COMPACT_ATOMS: atom_id res chain seq x y z
N MET A 1 -53.57 -9.95 -1.63
CA MET A 1 -52.21 -10.11 -1.06
C MET A 1 -51.27 -9.28 -1.94
N LYS A 2 -50.81 -8.10 -1.48
CA LYS A 2 -49.83 -7.30 -2.24
C LYS A 2 -48.48 -8.01 -2.13
N SER A 3 -47.93 -8.47 -3.25
CA SER A 3 -46.58 -9.04 -3.29
C SER A 3 -45.56 -7.92 -3.10
N ASN A 4 -44.76 -7.99 -2.03
CA ASN A 4 -43.67 -7.06 -1.75
C ASN A 4 -42.44 -7.35 -2.63
N ILE A 5 -42.61 -7.46 -3.96
CA ILE A 5 -41.50 -7.60 -4.92
C ILE A 5 -40.50 -6.43 -4.76
N ASN A 6 -40.99 -5.28 -4.30
CA ASN A 6 -40.17 -4.10 -4.02
C ASN A 6 -39.33 -4.20 -2.73
N ASP A 7 -39.49 -5.23 -1.89
CA ASP A 7 -38.67 -5.46 -0.68
C ASP A 7 -37.54 -6.47 -0.90
N GLU A 8 -37.43 -7.12 -2.06
CA GLU A 8 -36.36 -8.10 -2.28
C GLU A 8 -34.97 -7.43 -2.34
N PRO A 9 -33.94 -7.94 -1.65
CA PRO A 9 -32.58 -7.44 -1.81
C PRO A 9 -32.13 -7.58 -3.27
N SER A 10 -31.69 -6.47 -3.88
CA SER A 10 -31.09 -6.48 -5.21
C SER A 10 -29.89 -5.55 -5.26
N LEU A 11 -28.96 -5.80 -6.19
CA LEU A 11 -27.73 -5.01 -6.34
C LEU A 11 -28.05 -3.53 -6.60
N ASP A 12 -29.11 -3.24 -7.35
CA ASP A 12 -29.49 -1.87 -7.71
C ASP A 12 -30.01 -1.04 -6.53
N LYS A 13 -30.41 -1.70 -5.44
CA LYS A 13 -30.87 -1.07 -4.19
C LYS A 13 -29.70 -0.69 -3.27
N ILE A 14 -28.50 -1.16 -3.55
CA ILE A 14 -27.29 -0.75 -2.86
C ILE A 14 -26.90 0.66 -3.36
N ASP A 15 -26.68 1.58 -2.44
CA ASP A 15 -26.51 3.02 -2.74
C ASP A 15 -25.18 3.35 -3.44
N ASP A 16 -24.15 2.54 -3.25
CA ASP A 16 -22.82 2.68 -3.87
C ASP A 16 -22.55 1.67 -5.00
N PHE A 17 -23.56 0.91 -5.42
CA PHE A 17 -23.41 -0.05 -6.50
C PHE A 17 -23.37 0.65 -7.87
N ASN A 18 -22.47 0.21 -8.74
CA ASN A 18 -22.35 0.67 -10.13
C ASN A 18 -22.10 2.19 -10.29
N ASN A 19 -21.05 2.72 -9.67
CA ASN A 19 -20.64 4.14 -9.76
C ASN A 19 -21.67 5.14 -9.17
N LYS A 20 -22.63 4.66 -8.36
CA LYS A 20 -23.63 5.51 -7.70
C LYS A 20 -23.11 6.18 -6.43
N GLU A 21 -21.88 5.88 -6.01
CA GLU A 21 -21.29 6.47 -4.82
C GLU A 21 -21.04 7.98 -4.95
N SER A 22 -21.22 8.70 -3.84
CA SER A 22 -20.97 10.14 -3.79
C SER A 22 -19.50 10.45 -4.07
N LYS A 23 -19.24 11.63 -4.65
CA LYS A 23 -17.88 12.11 -4.92
C LYS A 23 -17.04 12.18 -3.63
N ASP A 24 -17.68 12.59 -2.53
CA ASP A 24 -17.02 12.67 -1.23
C ASP A 24 -16.63 11.28 -0.71
N LYS A 25 -17.50 10.28 -0.85
CA LYS A 25 -17.17 8.89 -0.49
C LYS A 25 -15.98 8.37 -1.29
N ARG A 26 -15.94 8.58 -2.61
CA ARG A 26 -14.77 8.19 -3.43
C ARG A 26 -13.49 8.90 -3.02
N ASN A 27 -13.58 10.20 -2.76
CA ASN A 27 -12.41 10.99 -2.36
C ASN A 27 -11.88 10.53 -1.01
N THR A 28 -12.75 10.23 -0.05
CA THR A 28 -12.37 9.66 1.26
C THR A 28 -11.66 8.32 1.09
N VAL A 29 -12.22 7.40 0.30
CA VAL A 29 -11.57 6.10 0.03
C VAL A 29 -10.20 6.29 -0.62
N ARG A 30 -10.09 7.18 -1.63
CA ARG A 30 -8.81 7.49 -2.28
C ARG A 30 -7.80 8.07 -1.30
N LEU A 31 -8.22 8.96 -0.41
CA LEU A 31 -7.36 9.56 0.61
C LEU A 31 -6.83 8.49 1.57
N VAL A 32 -7.69 7.56 2.02
CA VAL A 32 -7.27 6.44 2.88
C VAL A 32 -6.24 5.56 2.17
N VAL A 33 -6.49 5.19 0.90
CA VAL A 33 -5.54 4.38 0.12
C VAL A 33 -4.20 5.08 -0.04
N VAL A 34 -4.20 6.36 -0.43
CA VAL A 34 -2.97 7.15 -0.55
C VAL A 34 -2.26 7.27 0.80
N GLY A 35 -2.99 7.49 1.89
CA GLY A 35 -2.44 7.57 3.24
C GLY A 35 -1.70 6.30 3.65
N ILE A 36 -2.30 5.12 3.40
CA ILE A 36 -1.66 3.82 3.69
C ILE A 36 -0.41 3.63 2.84
N LEU A 37 -0.46 3.98 1.55
CA LEU A 37 0.70 3.88 0.65
C LEU A 37 1.85 4.78 1.10
N VAL A 38 1.56 6.00 1.52
CA VAL A 38 2.58 6.94 2.03
C VAL A 38 3.22 6.40 3.31
N ILE A 39 2.42 5.92 4.27
CA ILE A 39 2.95 5.34 5.51
C ILE A 39 3.79 4.08 5.22
N GLY A 40 3.31 3.22 4.32
CA GLY A 40 4.04 2.02 3.89
C GLY A 40 5.38 2.35 3.22
N ALA A 41 5.41 3.39 2.37
CA ALA A 41 6.64 3.86 1.74
C ALA A 41 7.64 4.43 2.76
N ILE A 42 7.16 5.26 3.70
CA ILE A 42 8.00 5.81 4.77
C ILE A 42 8.58 4.69 5.63
N TYR A 43 7.76 3.75 6.08
CA TYR A 43 8.20 2.60 6.86
C TYR A 43 9.25 1.76 6.11
N SER A 44 8.99 1.48 4.83
CA SER A 44 9.90 0.70 3.99
C SER A 44 11.23 1.42 3.77
N PHE A 45 11.21 2.74 3.56
CA PHE A 45 12.41 3.55 3.43
C PHE A 45 13.29 3.46 4.69
N PHE A 46 12.72 3.71 5.88
CA PHE A 46 13.47 3.58 7.13
C PHE A 46 13.98 2.16 7.35
N ARG A 47 13.18 1.13 7.04
CA ARG A 47 13.60 -0.26 7.17
C ARG A 47 14.76 -0.58 6.23
N TYR A 48 14.74 -0.08 4.99
CA TYR A 48 15.80 -0.29 4.00
C TYR A 48 17.12 0.36 4.45
N GLU A 49 17.09 1.63 4.84
CA GLU A 49 18.29 2.36 5.28
C GLU A 49 18.92 1.74 6.54
N ASN A 50 18.11 1.31 7.51
CA ASN A 50 18.61 0.79 8.79
C ASN A 50 19.02 -0.70 8.78
N ASN A 51 18.84 -1.42 7.66
CA ASN A 51 19.28 -2.83 7.53
C ASN A 51 20.43 -3.04 6.56
N GLN A 52 21.08 -1.96 6.13
CA GLN A 52 22.26 -2.08 5.32
C GLN A 52 23.40 -2.59 6.21
N VAL A 53 23.49 -3.91 6.36
CA VAL A 53 24.68 -4.55 6.93
C VAL A 53 25.77 -4.42 5.88
N SER A 54 26.91 -3.85 6.28
CA SER A 54 28.05 -3.74 5.37
C SER A 54 28.60 -5.14 5.07
N ASP A 55 28.52 -5.56 3.81
CA ASP A 55 29.17 -6.79 3.30
C ASP A 55 30.71 -6.67 3.22
N TYR A 56 31.28 -5.56 3.72
CA TYR A 56 32.73 -5.35 3.71
C TYR A 56 33.41 -6.25 4.74
N VAL A 57 34.19 -7.22 4.24
CA VAL A 57 35.01 -8.12 5.05
C VAL A 57 36.48 -7.68 4.98
N GLY A 58 36.90 -6.73 5.82
CA GLY A 58 38.30 -6.28 5.89
C GLY A 58 38.57 -5.29 7.02
N THR A 59 39.84 -5.04 7.34
CA THR A 59 40.26 -3.97 8.28
C THR A 59 40.97 -2.84 7.52
N PRO A 60 41.17 -1.66 8.13
CA PRO A 60 41.98 -0.60 7.51
C PRO A 60 43.41 -1.05 7.18
N GLU A 61 44.01 -1.92 8.00
CA GLU A 61 45.36 -2.44 7.74
C GLU A 61 45.39 -3.62 6.75
N LYS A 62 44.25 -4.31 6.58
CA LYS A 62 44.08 -5.44 5.65
C LYS A 62 42.75 -5.30 4.91
N PRO A 63 42.69 -4.46 3.87
CA PRO A 63 41.45 -4.24 3.16
C PRO A 63 40.95 -5.52 2.49
N GLY A 64 39.65 -5.75 2.63
CA GLY A 64 38.95 -6.91 2.08
C GLY A 64 38.78 -6.86 0.56
N ILE A 65 38.27 -7.95 -0.01
CA ILE A 65 37.79 -7.93 -1.41
C ILE A 65 36.46 -7.17 -1.44
N ASN A 66 36.41 -6.08 -2.22
CA ASN A 66 35.19 -5.33 -2.44
C ASN A 66 34.32 -6.07 -3.48
N THR A 67 33.40 -6.92 -2.99
CA THR A 67 32.54 -7.78 -3.83
C THR A 67 31.56 -6.99 -4.71
N THR A 68 31.30 -5.71 -4.39
CA THR A 68 30.42 -4.81 -5.15
C THR A 68 31.04 -4.29 -6.46
N LYS A 69 32.37 -4.25 -6.57
CA LYS A 69 33.07 -3.76 -7.78
C LYS A 69 33.35 -4.84 -8.84
N GLY A 70 32.92 -6.07 -8.61
CA GLY A 70 33.18 -7.23 -9.48
C GLY A 70 32.06 -7.58 -10.46
N LYS A 71 31.02 -6.74 -10.60
CA LYS A 71 29.97 -6.87 -11.61
C LYS A 71 29.91 -5.63 -12.48
#